data_AF-A0A957W3H5-F1
#
_entry.id   AF-A0A957W3H5-F1
#
_cell.length_a   1.000
_cell.length_b   1.000
_cell.length_c   1.000
_cell.angle_alpha   90.00
_cell.angle_beta   90.00
_cell.angle_gamma   90.00
#
_symmetry.space_group_name_H-M   'P 1'
#
loop_
_entity.id
_entity.type
_entity.pdbx_description
1 polymer ?
#
loop_
_entity_poly.entity_id
_entity_poly.type
_entity_poly.pdbx_seq_one_letter_code
_entity_poly.pdbx_strand_id
1 'polypeptide(L)'
;MLLTKLWTPLFLACLASLALGRETLAYTTHFNSADPPIIALSPPPESDSEPDLIYAKVLNGVVPVYAHPIDATLGKEPVRWLENGYVWVSLPETSPIDIRGELWYQINDDEYVQADNLQIFSPSTFHGTASPRPNRFAWIVFDTWTSEKPGGGPGETKQWVKRYDIVNIMTERRYKDRVWYKIANGHWVEQGKVGIVKAKARPEGVGRTDKWIEVDLYEQTLAAYEGDRMVYATLISSGLPYWQTVEGLFRIWGKNKQGKMSG
;
A
#
# COMPACT_ATOMS: atom_id res chain seq x y z
N MET A 1 56.83 -20.84 31.41
CA MET A 1 56.80 -20.47 32.85
C MET A 1 57.95 -19.50 33.07
N LEU A 2 57.67 -18.25 33.48
CA LEU A 2 58.63 -17.13 33.60
C LEU A 2 59.26 -16.66 32.25
N LEU A 3 59.80 -15.45 32.05
CA LEU A 3 59.58 -14.04 32.50
C LEU A 3 60.61 -13.18 31.69
N THR A 4 60.51 -11.89 31.28
CA THR A 4 59.48 -10.82 31.30
C THR A 4 59.95 -9.62 30.45
N LYS A 5 59.03 -8.71 30.05
CA LYS A 5 59.25 -7.26 29.79
C LYS A 5 60.12 -6.89 28.57
N LEU A 6 60.10 -5.70 27.95
CA LEU A 6 59.27 -4.48 27.80
C LEU A 6 60.18 -3.52 26.98
N TRP A 7 59.64 -2.65 26.11
CA TRP A 7 59.98 -1.20 26.06
C TRP A 7 59.21 -0.45 24.96
N THR A 8 58.69 0.73 25.30
CA THR A 8 58.17 1.81 24.42
C THR A 8 58.25 3.11 25.26
N PRO A 9 58.82 4.22 24.75
CA PRO A 9 58.07 5.31 24.07
C PRO A 9 58.87 5.86 22.85
N LEU A 10 58.60 6.97 22.15
CA LEU A 10 57.60 8.08 22.20
C LEU A 10 56.70 8.07 20.94
N PHE A 11 55.64 8.87 20.72
CA PHE A 11 55.15 10.20 21.18
C PHE A 11 55.70 11.47 20.49
N LEU A 12 55.18 11.80 19.30
CA LEU A 12 54.41 13.03 18.99
C LEU A 12 53.97 12.93 17.50
N ALA A 13 52.71 13.00 17.07
CA ALA A 13 51.52 13.77 17.46
C ALA A 13 51.53 15.25 17.00
N CYS A 14 50.79 15.52 15.93
CA CYS A 14 50.17 16.82 15.65
C CYS A 14 48.71 16.55 15.25
N LEU A 15 47.76 17.30 15.81
CA LEU A 15 46.35 16.87 15.93
C LEU A 15 45.42 18.07 16.13
N ALA A 16 44.53 18.33 15.16
CA ALA A 16 43.34 19.18 15.26
C ALA A 16 42.52 19.06 13.95
N SER A 17 41.19 19.03 13.89
CA SER A 17 40.11 18.74 14.87
C SER A 17 38.94 18.13 14.06
N LEU A 18 38.20 17.11 14.51
CA LEU A 18 37.05 17.19 15.43
C LEU A 18 36.08 18.34 15.10
N ALA A 19 34.76 18.15 15.03
CA ALA A 19 33.89 17.16 15.70
C ALA A 19 32.68 16.74 14.81
N LEU A 20 31.73 15.85 15.16
CA LEU A 20 31.47 15.04 16.37
C LEU A 20 30.69 13.77 15.94
N GLY A 21 30.64 12.72 16.77
CA GLY A 21 29.64 11.63 16.64
C GLY A 21 30.13 10.34 15.97
N ARG A 22 30.54 9.36 16.78
CA ARG A 22 30.54 7.93 16.42
C ARG A 22 29.25 7.31 16.95
N GLU A 23 28.60 6.46 16.16
CA GLU A 23 28.07 5.21 16.71
C GLU A 23 28.54 4.03 15.85
N THR A 24 28.87 2.93 16.54
CA THR A 24 29.29 1.67 15.91
C THR A 24 28.34 0.61 16.45
N LEU A 25 27.28 0.33 15.70
CA LEU A 25 26.22 -0.60 16.09
C LEU A 25 26.70 -2.05 16.02
N ALA A 26 27.48 -2.44 17.01
CA ALA A 26 27.54 -3.83 17.45
C ALA A 26 26.25 -4.16 18.21
N TYR A 27 25.67 -5.33 17.97
CA TYR A 27 24.54 -5.84 18.74
C TYR A 27 24.82 -7.26 19.22
N THR A 28 24.46 -7.55 20.47
CA THR A 28 24.62 -8.87 21.08
C THR A 28 23.25 -9.53 21.25
N THR A 29 23.13 -10.80 20.89
CA THR A 29 21.88 -11.55 21.02
C THR A 29 21.71 -12.09 22.43
N HIS A 30 21.14 -11.28 23.32
CA HIS A 30 20.55 -11.82 24.54
C HIS A 30 19.24 -12.56 24.21
N PHE A 31 19.13 -13.81 24.66
CA PHE A 31 17.85 -14.50 24.72
C PHE A 31 17.00 -13.83 25.79
N ASN A 32 15.97 -13.09 25.39
CA ASN A 32 14.98 -12.51 26.29
C ASN A 32 13.59 -12.85 25.74
N SER A 33 12.76 -13.49 26.57
CA SER A 33 11.49 -14.11 26.13
C SER A 33 10.32 -13.12 26.09
N ALA A 34 10.57 -11.91 25.59
CA ALA A 34 9.55 -10.90 25.32
C ALA A 34 9.28 -10.88 23.81
N ASP A 35 8.05 -11.15 23.40
CA ASP A 35 7.65 -10.99 22.01
C ASP A 35 7.83 -9.53 21.56
N PRO A 36 8.29 -9.28 20.31
CA PRO A 36 8.17 -7.95 19.75
C PRO A 36 6.67 -7.59 19.68
N PRO A 37 6.28 -6.36 20.05
CA PRO A 37 4.91 -5.90 19.79
C PRO A 37 4.64 -5.91 18.28
N ILE A 38 3.37 -5.76 17.88
CA ILE A 38 3.03 -5.49 16.49
C ILE A 38 3.53 -4.08 16.14
N ILE A 39 4.79 -4.01 15.71
CA ILE A 39 5.40 -2.80 15.17
C ILE A 39 4.82 -2.62 13.77
N ALA A 40 3.76 -1.82 13.68
CA ALA A 40 3.37 -1.21 12.42
C ALA A 40 4.59 -0.44 11.88
N LEU A 41 5.18 -0.92 10.79
CA LEU A 41 6.28 -0.21 10.15
C LEU A 41 5.74 1.10 9.60
N SER A 42 6.32 2.22 10.02
CA SER A 42 5.94 3.53 9.51
C SER A 42 6.05 3.55 7.98
N PRO A 43 5.09 4.16 7.26
CA PRO A 43 5.22 4.33 5.82
C PRO A 43 6.50 5.10 5.48
N PRO A 44 7.17 4.80 4.35
CA PRO A 44 8.28 5.62 3.88
C PRO A 44 7.81 7.06 3.60
N PRO A 45 8.71 8.06 3.63
CA PRO A 45 8.34 9.44 3.38
C PRO A 45 7.72 9.65 2.00
N GLU A 46 6.69 10.49 1.98
CA GLU A 46 5.92 10.95 0.82
C GLU A 46 6.84 11.59 -0.24
N SER A 47 6.60 11.30 -1.52
CA SER A 47 7.52 11.67 -2.61
C SER A 47 6.78 11.96 -3.91
N ASP A 48 6.99 13.16 -4.46
CA ASP A 48 6.35 13.77 -5.63
C ASP A 48 4.82 13.83 -5.57
N SER A 49 4.28 15.05 -5.48
CA SER A 49 2.85 15.29 -5.37
C SER A 49 2.04 14.63 -6.51
N GLU A 50 1.08 13.82 -6.10
CA GLU A 50 -0.03 13.44 -6.97
C GLU A 50 -0.86 14.70 -7.28
N PRO A 51 -1.56 14.78 -8.43
CA PRO A 51 -2.72 15.64 -8.49
C PRO A 51 -3.73 15.07 -7.49
N ASP A 52 -4.17 15.87 -6.51
CA ASP A 52 -5.16 15.49 -5.49
C ASP A 52 -6.57 15.37 -6.11
N LEU A 53 -6.71 14.46 -7.07
CA LEU A 53 -7.98 14.08 -7.66
C LEU A 53 -8.82 13.40 -6.58
N ILE A 54 -9.72 14.18 -6.00
CA ILE A 54 -10.80 13.63 -5.20
C ILE A 54 -11.75 12.89 -6.13
N TYR A 55 -12.26 11.75 -5.69
CA TYR A 55 -13.26 11.00 -6.46
C TYR A 55 -14.62 11.15 -5.77
N ALA A 56 -15.68 11.11 -6.56
CA ALA A 56 -17.03 11.00 -6.02
C ALA A 56 -17.78 9.83 -6.65
N LYS A 57 -18.48 9.07 -5.81
CA LYS A 57 -19.41 8.05 -6.24
C LYS A 57 -20.74 8.71 -6.58
N VAL A 58 -21.34 8.35 -7.72
CA VAL A 58 -22.70 8.77 -8.06
C VAL A 58 -23.69 8.03 -7.15
N LEU A 59 -24.62 8.77 -6.54
CA LEU A 59 -25.59 8.23 -5.56
C LEU A 59 -26.94 7.83 -6.17
N ASN A 60 -27.46 8.61 -7.12
CA ASN A 60 -28.90 8.67 -7.41
C ASN A 60 -29.25 8.30 -8.86
N GLY A 61 -29.60 7.03 -9.12
CA GLY A 61 -30.31 6.65 -10.36
C GLY A 61 -29.61 7.08 -11.65
N VAL A 62 -30.29 7.86 -12.49
CA VAL A 62 -29.73 8.44 -13.72
C VAL A 62 -29.53 9.94 -13.51
N VAL A 63 -28.28 10.41 -13.52
CA VAL A 63 -27.92 11.79 -13.13
C VAL A 63 -27.62 12.64 -14.37
N PRO A 64 -28.24 13.83 -14.52
CA PRO A 64 -27.92 14.74 -15.62
C PRO A 64 -26.55 15.41 -15.44
N VAL A 65 -25.82 15.56 -16.55
CA VAL A 65 -24.58 16.34 -16.66
C VAL A 65 -24.85 17.55 -17.54
N TYR A 66 -24.52 18.76 -17.08
CA TYR A 66 -24.75 20.01 -17.80
C TYR A 66 -23.44 20.66 -18.27
N ALA A 67 -23.51 21.43 -19.37
CA ALA A 67 -22.37 22.21 -19.87
C ALA A 67 -21.90 23.28 -18.88
N HIS A 68 -22.85 23.86 -18.14
CA HIS A 68 -22.62 24.82 -17.07
C HIS A 68 -23.81 24.76 -16.08
N PRO A 69 -23.63 24.94 -14.76
CA PRO A 69 -24.72 24.79 -13.78
C PRO A 69 -25.97 25.63 -14.07
N ILE A 70 -25.79 26.83 -14.63
CA ILE A 70 -26.89 27.74 -14.98
C ILE A 70 -27.89 27.14 -15.97
N ASP A 71 -27.47 26.14 -16.75
CA ASP A 71 -28.29 25.53 -17.79
C ASP A 71 -29.40 24.65 -17.19
N ALA A 72 -29.14 24.03 -16.02
CA ALA A 72 -30.16 23.38 -15.22
C ALA A 72 -31.19 24.39 -14.70
N THR A 73 -30.73 25.53 -14.16
CA THR A 73 -31.62 26.61 -13.68
C THR A 73 -32.43 27.26 -14.80
N LEU A 74 -31.96 27.19 -16.06
CA LEU A 74 -32.65 27.69 -17.25
C LEU A 74 -33.53 26.62 -17.92
N GLY A 75 -33.56 25.38 -17.41
CA GLY A 75 -34.36 24.29 -17.98
C GLY A 75 -33.88 23.83 -19.36
N LYS A 76 -32.58 23.92 -19.65
CA LYS A 76 -31.98 23.32 -20.86
C LYS A 76 -31.80 21.82 -20.68
N GLU A 77 -31.68 21.11 -21.79
CA GLU A 77 -31.31 19.69 -21.80
C GLU A 77 -29.87 19.47 -21.29
N PRO A 78 -29.61 18.37 -20.53
CA PRO A 78 -28.27 17.92 -20.17
C PRO A 78 -27.43 17.56 -21.41
N VAL A 79 -26.10 17.76 -21.34
CA VAL A 79 -25.18 17.34 -22.43
C VAL A 79 -25.02 15.82 -22.51
N ARG A 80 -25.16 15.14 -21.37
CA ARG A 80 -25.29 13.68 -21.26
C ARG A 80 -25.88 13.30 -19.91
N TRP A 81 -26.07 12.00 -19.71
CA TRP A 81 -26.51 11.41 -18.46
C TRP A 81 -25.44 10.43 -17.93
N LEU A 82 -25.34 10.30 -16.61
CA LEU A 82 -24.63 9.23 -15.92
C LEU A 82 -25.66 8.15 -15.60
N GLU A 83 -25.50 6.95 -16.16
CA GLU A 83 -26.44 5.84 -15.94
C GLU A 83 -26.35 5.24 -14.53
N ASN A 84 -27.40 4.53 -14.12
CA ASN A 84 -27.47 3.88 -12.82
C ASN A 84 -26.49 2.70 -12.73
N GLY A 85 -25.55 2.74 -11.78
CA GLY A 85 -24.57 1.66 -11.59
C GLY A 85 -23.45 2.03 -10.63
N TYR A 86 -22.31 1.36 -10.76
CA TYR A 86 -21.10 1.65 -9.97
C TYR A 86 -20.29 2.78 -10.61
N VAL A 87 -20.93 3.94 -10.79
CA VAL A 87 -20.35 5.09 -11.49
C VAL A 87 -19.56 5.98 -10.52
N TRP A 88 -18.38 6.38 -10.95
CA TRP A 88 -17.48 7.28 -10.24
C TRP A 88 -17.01 8.40 -11.17
N VAL A 89 -16.77 9.57 -10.62
CA VAL A 89 -16.20 10.74 -11.30
C VAL A 89 -14.96 11.22 -10.56
N SER A 90 -13.99 11.74 -11.29
CA SER A 90 -12.87 12.52 -10.75
C SER A 90 -13.30 13.99 -10.63
N LEU A 91 -12.98 14.62 -9.50
CA LEU A 91 -13.20 16.04 -9.26
C LEU A 91 -11.84 16.75 -9.35
N PRO A 92 -11.68 17.76 -10.23
CA PRO A 92 -10.43 18.53 -10.32
C PRO A 92 -10.27 19.50 -9.16
N GLU A 93 -11.38 19.87 -8.51
CA GLU A 93 -11.44 20.81 -7.39
C GLU A 93 -12.10 20.14 -6.18
N THR A 94 -11.61 20.48 -4.98
CA THR A 94 -12.04 19.84 -3.72
C THR A 94 -13.31 20.42 -3.13
N SER A 95 -13.70 21.62 -3.59
CA SER A 95 -14.85 22.38 -3.11
C SER A 95 -15.87 22.59 -4.24
N PRO A 96 -17.18 22.59 -3.96
CA PRO A 96 -18.18 22.85 -4.96
C PRO A 96 -18.27 24.34 -5.29
N ILE A 97 -18.69 24.68 -6.50
CA ILE A 97 -19.10 26.03 -6.85
C ILE A 97 -20.56 26.26 -6.43
N ASP A 98 -20.82 27.36 -5.72
CA ASP A 98 -22.19 27.84 -5.44
C ASP A 98 -22.69 28.61 -6.67
N ILE A 99 -23.82 28.15 -7.21
CA ILE A 99 -24.58 28.86 -8.23
C ILE A 99 -26.00 29.03 -7.71
N ARG A 100 -26.30 30.23 -7.18
CA ARG A 100 -27.62 30.64 -6.66
C ARG A 100 -28.10 29.85 -5.43
N GLY A 101 -27.18 29.33 -4.63
CA GLY A 101 -27.46 28.49 -3.45
C GLY A 101 -27.55 27.00 -3.77
N GLU A 102 -27.38 26.60 -5.02
CA GLU A 102 -27.14 25.20 -5.40
C GLU A 102 -25.64 24.93 -5.49
N LEU A 103 -25.19 23.79 -4.98
CA LEU A 103 -23.79 23.38 -5.01
C LEU A 103 -23.53 22.44 -6.18
N TRP A 104 -22.48 22.71 -6.94
CA TRP A 104 -22.12 21.96 -8.15
C TRP A 104 -20.64 21.58 -8.18
N TYR A 105 -20.33 20.43 -8.76
CA TYR A 105 -18.97 20.00 -9.04
C TYR A 105 -18.73 19.88 -10.55
N GLN A 106 -17.54 20.26 -10.99
CA GLN A 106 -17.03 19.91 -12.30
C GLN A 106 -16.52 18.46 -12.29
N ILE A 107 -16.76 17.70 -13.36
CA ILE A 107 -16.37 16.28 -13.47
C ILE A 107 -15.47 15.99 -14.69
N ASN A 108 -15.52 16.83 -15.72
CA ASN A 108 -14.57 16.95 -16.84
C ASN A 108 -14.58 18.42 -17.31
N ASP A 109 -13.77 18.77 -18.32
CA ASP A 109 -13.91 20.03 -19.06
C ASP A 109 -15.35 20.18 -19.57
N ASP A 110 -15.97 21.34 -19.34
CA ASP A 110 -17.37 21.66 -19.69
C ASP A 110 -18.44 20.62 -19.26
N GLU A 111 -18.22 19.93 -18.12
CA GLU A 111 -19.19 18.98 -17.55
C GLU A 111 -19.40 19.18 -16.05
N TYR A 112 -20.63 19.48 -15.64
CA TYR A 112 -21.01 19.75 -14.25
C TYR A 112 -22.16 18.86 -13.75
N VAL A 113 -22.08 18.49 -12.47
CA VAL A 113 -23.08 17.68 -11.74
C VAL A 113 -23.39 18.32 -10.38
N GLN A 114 -24.67 18.34 -10.00
CA GLN A 114 -25.14 18.89 -8.73
C GLN A 114 -24.68 18.02 -7.55
N ALA A 115 -24.16 18.64 -6.50
CA ALA A 115 -23.45 17.99 -5.40
C ALA A 115 -24.27 16.92 -4.66
N ASP A 116 -25.59 17.11 -4.53
CA ASP A 116 -26.50 16.15 -3.86
C ASP A 116 -26.58 14.77 -4.56
N ASN A 117 -26.05 14.66 -5.78
CA ASN A 117 -25.93 13.40 -6.51
C ASN A 117 -24.57 12.70 -6.31
N LEU A 118 -23.66 13.27 -5.53
CA LEU A 118 -22.27 12.86 -5.41
C LEU A 118 -21.87 12.60 -3.95
N GLN A 119 -21.40 11.39 -3.67
CA GLN A 119 -20.71 11.06 -2.41
C GLN A 119 -19.20 11.20 -2.61
N ILE A 120 -18.64 12.27 -2.06
CA ILE A 120 -17.20 12.55 -2.05
C ILE A 120 -16.46 11.43 -1.31
N PHE A 121 -15.32 11.02 -1.85
CA PHE A 121 -14.45 9.98 -1.32
C PHE A 121 -12.99 10.37 -1.47
N SER A 122 -12.28 10.53 -0.35
CA SER A 122 -10.83 10.66 -0.34
C SER A 122 -10.20 9.29 -0.68
N PRO A 123 -9.28 9.20 -1.66
CA PRO A 123 -8.47 8.01 -1.87
C PRO A 123 -7.74 7.56 -0.61
N SER A 124 -7.36 6.29 -0.56
CA SER A 124 -6.50 5.79 0.50
C SER A 124 -5.07 6.28 0.26
N THR A 125 -4.46 6.92 1.25
CA THR A 125 -3.02 7.28 1.29
C THR A 125 -2.08 6.06 1.43
N PHE A 126 -2.52 4.90 0.95
CA PHE A 126 -1.78 3.64 1.06
C PHE A 126 -0.84 3.48 -0.14
N HIS A 127 0.46 3.59 0.12
CA HIS A 127 1.52 3.49 -0.89
C HIS A 127 2.55 2.39 -0.57
N GLY A 128 2.14 1.31 0.11
CA GLY A 128 3.00 0.16 0.40
C GLY A 128 4.18 0.47 1.33
N THR A 129 5.35 -0.09 1.04
CA THR A 129 6.58 0.13 1.83
C THR A 129 7.85 0.03 0.97
N ALA A 130 8.86 0.85 1.31
CA ALA A 130 10.13 0.93 0.59
C ALA A 130 11.27 0.23 1.34
N SER A 131 12.19 -0.38 0.60
CA SER A 131 13.26 -1.26 1.09
C SER A 131 12.82 -2.26 2.17
N PRO A 132 11.72 -3.04 1.94
CA PRO A 132 11.31 -4.08 2.87
C PRO A 132 12.46 -5.06 3.15
N ARG A 133 12.71 -5.34 4.43
CA ARG A 133 13.67 -6.38 4.84
C ARG A 133 13.15 -7.74 4.37
N PRO A 134 14.03 -8.73 4.06
CA PRO A 134 13.64 -10.03 3.49
C PRO A 134 12.92 -10.99 4.47
N ASN A 135 12.19 -10.46 5.43
CA ASN A 135 11.25 -11.19 6.28
C ASN A 135 9.99 -11.55 5.48
N ARG A 136 9.26 -12.58 5.92
CA ARG A 136 7.87 -12.76 5.48
C ARG A 136 7.00 -11.75 6.23
N PHE A 137 6.33 -10.88 5.51
CA PHE A 137 5.39 -9.90 6.06
C PHE A 137 4.13 -9.84 5.18
N ALA A 138 3.06 -9.27 5.70
CA ALA A 138 1.82 -9.06 4.98
C ALA A 138 1.20 -7.71 5.34
N TRP A 139 0.32 -7.21 4.47
CA TRP A 139 -0.69 -6.22 4.85
C TRP A 139 -1.99 -6.92 5.21
N ILE A 140 -2.69 -6.41 6.21
CA ILE A 140 -4.11 -6.73 6.42
C ILE A 140 -4.92 -6.14 5.25
N VAL A 141 -5.77 -6.95 4.61
CA VAL A 141 -6.63 -6.54 3.48
C VAL A 141 -8.05 -6.26 3.96
N PHE A 142 -8.47 -6.86 5.07
CA PHE A 142 -9.76 -6.62 5.70
C PHE A 142 -9.61 -6.52 7.21
N ASP A 143 -10.13 -5.44 7.80
CA ASP A 143 -10.30 -5.26 9.25
C ASP A 143 -10.80 -6.53 9.94
N THR A 144 -10.08 -6.96 10.98
CA THR A 144 -10.40 -8.21 11.65
C THR A 144 -9.86 -8.29 13.09
N TRP A 145 -10.45 -9.20 13.87
CA TRP A 145 -9.92 -9.59 15.17
C TRP A 145 -8.99 -10.80 15.01
N THR A 146 -7.85 -10.81 15.70
CA THR A 146 -6.97 -11.98 15.75
C THR A 146 -7.62 -13.14 16.51
N SER A 147 -7.27 -14.38 16.12
CA SER A 147 -7.66 -15.60 16.84
C SER A 147 -6.47 -16.20 17.59
N GLU A 148 -6.74 -16.85 18.72
CA GLU A 148 -5.74 -17.57 19.51
C GLU A 148 -5.23 -18.85 18.83
N LYS A 149 -5.99 -19.39 17.88
CA LYS A 149 -5.65 -20.64 17.17
C LYS A 149 -6.24 -20.68 15.75
N PRO A 150 -5.57 -21.33 14.79
CA PRO A 150 -6.11 -21.58 13.45
C PRO A 150 -7.48 -22.26 13.50
N GLY A 151 -8.43 -21.72 12.72
CA GLY A 151 -9.82 -22.18 12.70
C GLY A 151 -10.68 -21.70 13.89
N GLY A 152 -10.13 -20.91 14.80
CA GLY A 152 -10.89 -20.28 15.88
C GLY A 152 -11.58 -18.98 15.46
N GLY A 153 -12.61 -18.60 16.20
CA GLY A 153 -13.08 -17.21 16.22
C GLY A 153 -12.16 -16.30 17.03
N PRO A 154 -12.53 -15.02 17.22
CA PRO A 154 -11.79 -14.09 18.06
C PRO A 154 -11.70 -14.57 19.52
N GLY A 155 -10.50 -14.56 20.10
CA GLY A 155 -10.25 -15.03 21.47
C GLY A 155 -10.63 -14.03 22.57
N GLU A 156 -10.18 -14.31 23.80
CA GLU A 156 -10.20 -13.35 24.91
C GLU A 156 -9.09 -12.31 24.71
N THR A 157 -7.89 -12.77 24.31
CA THR A 157 -6.70 -11.95 24.06
C THR A 157 -6.68 -11.27 22.69
N LYS A 158 -7.79 -11.31 21.95
CA LYS A 158 -7.90 -10.79 20.57
C LYS A 158 -7.43 -9.34 20.43
N GLN A 159 -6.74 -9.06 19.33
CA GLN A 159 -6.35 -7.72 18.92
C GLN A 159 -7.10 -7.33 17.64
N TRP A 160 -7.51 -6.07 17.52
CA TRP A 160 -8.07 -5.55 16.28
C TRP A 160 -6.91 -5.10 15.38
N VAL A 161 -6.86 -5.64 14.17
CA VAL A 161 -5.92 -5.21 13.13
C VAL A 161 -6.72 -4.65 11.96
N LYS A 162 -6.33 -3.45 11.52
CA LYS A 162 -7.01 -2.66 10.50
C LYS A 162 -6.44 -2.97 9.12
N ARG A 163 -7.24 -2.78 8.07
CA ARG A 163 -6.75 -2.77 6.69
C ARG A 163 -5.55 -1.82 6.55
N TYR A 164 -4.53 -2.30 5.84
CA TYR A 164 -3.21 -1.69 5.65
C TYR A 164 -2.23 -1.74 6.84
N ASP A 165 -2.59 -2.32 8.00
CA ASP A 165 -1.60 -2.65 9.03
C ASP A 165 -0.55 -3.63 8.47
N ILE A 166 0.74 -3.36 8.70
CA ILE A 166 1.84 -4.27 8.34
C ILE A 166 2.08 -5.25 9.48
N VAL A 167 2.07 -6.55 9.17
CA VAL A 167 2.30 -7.64 10.13
C VAL A 167 3.46 -8.54 9.68
N ASN A 168 4.34 -8.93 10.61
CA ASN A 168 5.35 -9.97 10.36
C ASN A 168 4.69 -11.36 10.43
N ILE A 169 5.15 -12.32 9.63
CA ILE A 169 4.60 -13.67 9.58
C ILE A 169 5.58 -14.62 10.27
N MET A 170 5.33 -14.95 11.54
CA MET A 170 6.20 -15.81 12.36
C MET A 170 6.19 -17.27 11.87
N THR A 171 5.01 -17.77 11.52
CA THR A 171 4.79 -19.14 11.04
C THR A 171 3.41 -19.26 10.39
N GLU A 172 3.15 -20.38 9.71
CA GLU A 172 1.90 -20.69 9.03
C GLU A 172 1.39 -22.07 9.47
N ARG A 173 0.07 -22.25 9.51
CA ARG A 173 -0.56 -23.54 9.77
C ARG A 173 -1.82 -23.69 8.93
N ARG A 174 -1.94 -24.81 8.21
CA ARG A 174 -3.18 -25.19 7.53
C ARG A 174 -4.19 -25.74 8.55
N TYR A 175 -5.43 -25.29 8.46
CA TYR A 175 -6.58 -25.84 9.18
C TYR A 175 -7.72 -26.02 8.18
N LYS A 176 -8.13 -27.27 7.95
CA LYS A 176 -9.02 -27.67 6.84
C LYS A 176 -8.46 -27.13 5.49
N ASP A 177 -9.31 -26.44 4.73
CA ASP A 177 -9.02 -25.79 3.46
C ASP A 177 -8.06 -24.59 3.59
N ARG A 178 -8.03 -23.90 4.74
CA ARG A 178 -7.43 -22.56 4.87
C ARG A 178 -6.04 -22.56 5.51
N VAL A 179 -5.17 -21.66 5.07
CA VAL A 179 -3.93 -21.32 5.79
C VAL A 179 -4.22 -20.21 6.78
N TRP A 180 -3.62 -20.31 7.96
CA TRP A 180 -3.60 -19.27 8.99
C TRP A 180 -2.16 -18.86 9.27
N TYR A 181 -1.94 -17.56 9.39
CA TYR A 181 -0.64 -16.96 9.66
C TYR A 181 -0.57 -16.47 11.09
N LYS A 182 0.49 -16.84 11.80
CA LYS A 182 0.78 -16.34 13.15
C LYS A 182 1.51 -15.01 13.03
N ILE A 183 0.91 -13.94 13.52
CA ILE A 183 1.47 -12.58 13.45
C ILE A 183 2.16 -12.17 14.76
N ALA A 184 1.77 -12.76 15.89
CA ALA A 184 2.42 -12.64 17.19
C ALA A 184 2.09 -13.89 18.06
N ASN A 185 2.67 -14.01 19.26
CA ASN A 185 2.21 -15.01 20.22
C ASN A 185 0.72 -14.81 20.54
N GLY A 186 -0.04 -15.91 20.59
CA GLY A 186 -1.50 -15.87 20.77
C GLY A 186 -2.30 -15.24 19.61
N HIS A 187 -1.69 -14.82 18.50
CA HIS A 187 -2.40 -14.05 17.46
C HIS A 187 -2.18 -14.65 16.06
N TRP A 188 -3.26 -15.21 15.52
CA TRP A 188 -3.39 -15.76 14.18
C TRP A 188 -4.42 -15.00 13.36
N VAL A 189 -4.16 -14.87 12.06
CA VAL A 189 -5.07 -14.30 11.06
C VAL A 189 -5.22 -15.28 9.90
N GLU A 190 -6.42 -15.39 9.34
CA GLU A 190 -6.69 -16.23 8.16
C GLU A 190 -6.04 -15.64 6.90
N GLN A 191 -5.54 -16.48 5.99
CA GLN A 191 -4.96 -16.04 4.71
C GLN A 191 -5.90 -15.11 3.91
N GLY A 192 -7.21 -15.38 3.85
CA GLY A 192 -8.20 -14.53 3.18
C GLY A 192 -8.41 -13.13 3.79
N LYS A 193 -7.61 -12.75 4.79
CA LYS A 193 -7.59 -11.43 5.43
C LYS A 193 -6.27 -10.68 5.23
N VAL A 194 -5.26 -11.27 4.58
CA VAL A 194 -3.93 -10.65 4.39
C VAL A 194 -3.38 -10.86 2.98
N GLY A 195 -2.63 -9.88 2.49
CA GLY A 195 -1.80 -10.02 1.29
C GLY A 195 -0.35 -10.20 1.71
N ILE A 196 0.17 -11.43 1.61
CA ILE A 196 1.51 -11.79 2.10
C ILE A 196 2.58 -11.64 1.02
N VAL A 197 3.55 -10.76 1.27
CA VAL A 197 4.70 -10.56 0.41
C VAL A 197 5.73 -11.67 0.64
N LYS A 198 6.13 -12.33 -0.45
CA LYS A 198 7.11 -13.42 -0.46
C LYS A 198 8.19 -13.08 -1.47
N ALA A 199 9.44 -12.97 -1.01
CA ALA A 199 10.55 -12.74 -1.93
C ALA A 199 10.67 -13.88 -2.95
N LYS A 200 10.31 -13.60 -4.21
CA LYS A 200 10.54 -14.51 -5.35
C LYS A 200 11.97 -14.37 -5.87
N ALA A 201 12.49 -15.43 -6.48
CA ALA A 201 13.75 -15.39 -7.23
C ALA A 201 13.55 -14.64 -8.56
N ARG A 202 14.59 -13.94 -9.02
CA ARG A 202 14.58 -13.26 -10.32
C ARG A 202 14.36 -14.27 -11.46
N PRO A 203 13.37 -14.05 -12.34
CA PRO A 203 13.04 -15.00 -13.40
C PRO A 203 14.10 -15.06 -14.50
N GLU A 204 14.05 -16.13 -15.29
CA GLU A 204 14.87 -16.27 -16.49
C GLU A 204 14.58 -15.14 -17.50
N GLY A 205 15.60 -14.73 -18.27
CA GLY A 205 15.49 -13.60 -19.21
C GLY A 205 15.57 -12.20 -18.57
N VAL A 206 15.60 -12.08 -17.24
CA VAL A 206 15.85 -10.81 -16.51
C VAL A 206 17.32 -10.75 -16.06
N GLY A 207 18.02 -9.67 -16.44
CA GLY A 207 19.44 -9.48 -16.17
C GLY A 207 19.77 -9.29 -14.69
N ARG A 208 21.02 -9.60 -14.30
CA ARG A 208 21.49 -9.56 -12.89
C ARG A 208 21.39 -8.18 -12.22
N THR A 209 21.25 -7.13 -13.00
CA THR A 209 21.13 -5.73 -12.56
C THR A 209 19.85 -5.06 -13.05
N ASP A 210 18.96 -5.82 -13.72
CA ASP A 210 17.71 -5.27 -14.25
C ASP A 210 16.79 -4.87 -13.09
N LYS A 211 15.97 -3.85 -13.32
CA LYS A 211 14.81 -3.58 -12.47
C LYS A 211 13.63 -4.38 -12.98
N TRP A 212 12.98 -5.14 -12.10
CA TRP A 212 11.81 -5.95 -12.45
C TRP A 212 10.74 -5.86 -11.37
N ILE A 213 9.53 -6.25 -11.73
CA ILE A 213 8.36 -6.24 -10.87
C ILE A 213 7.76 -7.64 -10.88
N GLU A 214 7.43 -8.13 -9.70
CA GLU A 214 6.66 -9.32 -9.46
C GLU A 214 5.24 -8.93 -9.04
N VAL A 215 4.25 -9.68 -9.52
CA VAL A 215 2.83 -9.45 -9.23
C VAL A 215 2.22 -10.79 -8.86
N ASP A 216 1.92 -10.98 -7.57
CA ASP A 216 1.29 -12.20 -7.07
C ASP A 216 -0.23 -12.02 -7.12
N LEU A 217 -0.85 -12.56 -8.18
CA LEU A 217 -2.31 -12.50 -8.40
C LEU A 217 -3.11 -13.28 -7.35
N TYR A 218 -2.47 -14.21 -6.63
CA TYR A 218 -3.14 -15.02 -5.60
C TYR A 218 -3.15 -14.31 -4.24
N GLU A 219 -2.01 -13.74 -3.81
CA GLU A 219 -1.92 -12.97 -2.57
C GLU A 219 -2.29 -11.48 -2.75
N GLN A 220 -2.58 -11.04 -3.99
CA GLN A 220 -2.87 -9.63 -4.38
C GLN A 220 -1.77 -8.64 -3.94
N THR A 221 -0.50 -9.01 -4.17
CA THR A 221 0.67 -8.17 -3.84
C THR A 221 1.52 -7.87 -5.07
N LEU A 222 2.31 -6.80 -4.97
CA LEU A 222 3.36 -6.44 -5.92
C LEU A 222 4.67 -6.25 -5.16
N ALA A 223 5.76 -6.78 -5.70
CA ALA A 223 7.11 -6.55 -5.20
C ALA A 223 8.03 -6.07 -6.34
N ALA A 224 8.72 -4.96 -6.14
CA ALA A 224 9.66 -4.39 -7.11
C ALA A 224 11.11 -4.61 -6.65
N TYR A 225 11.98 -4.88 -7.62
CA TYR A 225 13.33 -5.40 -7.41
C TYR A 225 14.39 -4.66 -8.23
N GLU A 226 15.62 -4.66 -7.72
CA GLU A 226 16.84 -4.32 -8.45
C GLU A 226 17.81 -5.50 -8.38
N GLY A 227 18.04 -6.18 -9.51
CA GLY A 227 18.71 -7.48 -9.50
C GLY A 227 17.95 -8.47 -8.62
N ASP A 228 18.60 -9.04 -7.61
CA ASP A 228 17.96 -9.98 -6.67
C ASP A 228 17.48 -9.29 -5.36
N ARG A 229 17.57 -7.95 -5.26
CA ARG A 229 17.18 -7.16 -4.07
C ARG A 229 15.77 -6.59 -4.22
N MET A 230 14.85 -6.93 -3.31
CA MET A 230 13.55 -6.25 -3.19
C MET A 230 13.77 -4.81 -2.69
N VAL A 231 13.19 -3.82 -3.37
CA VAL A 231 13.37 -2.38 -3.07
C VAL A 231 12.05 -1.67 -2.74
N TYR A 232 10.91 -2.27 -3.06
CA TYR A 232 9.58 -1.76 -2.74
C TYR A 232 8.57 -2.90 -2.80
N ALA A 233 7.48 -2.82 -2.05
CA ALA A 233 6.33 -3.70 -2.19
C ALA A 233 5.02 -2.99 -1.82
N THR A 234 3.89 -3.47 -2.32
CA THR A 234 2.55 -2.94 -2.02
C THR A 234 1.45 -4.00 -2.24
N LEU A 235 0.21 -3.69 -1.86
CA LEU A 235 -0.99 -4.41 -2.33
C LEU A 235 -1.39 -3.93 -3.73
N ILE A 236 -2.08 -4.78 -4.48
CA ILE A 236 -2.70 -4.43 -5.75
C ILE A 236 -4.19 -4.81 -5.78
N SER A 237 -4.87 -4.43 -6.87
CA SER A 237 -6.06 -5.11 -7.36
C SER A 237 -5.77 -5.68 -8.75
N SER A 238 -6.03 -6.96 -8.97
CA SER A 238 -6.00 -7.56 -10.31
C SER A 238 -7.33 -7.40 -11.05
N GLY A 239 -7.36 -7.86 -12.30
CA GLY A 239 -8.60 -8.09 -13.05
C GLY A 239 -9.49 -9.16 -12.41
N LEU A 240 -10.79 -9.05 -12.67
CA LEU A 240 -11.84 -9.95 -12.19
C LEU A 240 -11.99 -11.19 -13.10
N PRO A 241 -12.78 -12.22 -12.70
CA PRO A 241 -13.24 -13.25 -13.63
C PRO A 241 -13.81 -12.65 -14.92
N TYR A 242 -13.57 -13.30 -16.06
CA TYR A 242 -13.82 -12.82 -17.43
C TYR A 242 -12.96 -11.62 -17.90
N TRP A 243 -12.30 -10.91 -16.99
CA TRP A 243 -11.44 -9.73 -17.25
C TRP A 243 -10.06 -9.90 -16.62
N GLN A 244 -9.51 -11.12 -16.71
CA GLN A 244 -8.38 -11.56 -15.89
C GLN A 244 -7.06 -10.90 -16.31
N THR A 245 -6.23 -10.53 -15.32
CA THR A 245 -4.83 -10.16 -15.57
C THR A 245 -4.07 -11.39 -16.08
N VAL A 246 -3.43 -11.27 -17.25
CA VAL A 246 -2.71 -12.38 -17.89
C VAL A 246 -1.37 -12.65 -17.18
N GLU A 247 -1.09 -13.92 -16.91
CA GLU A 247 0.18 -14.37 -16.32
C GLU A 247 1.30 -14.48 -17.37
N GLY A 248 2.53 -14.15 -16.98
CA GLY A 248 3.71 -14.25 -17.86
C GLY A 248 4.84 -13.28 -17.51
N LEU A 249 5.93 -13.34 -18.28
CA LEU A 249 7.02 -12.36 -18.22
C LEU A 249 6.85 -11.32 -19.33
N PHE A 250 6.57 -10.08 -18.94
CA PHE A 250 6.33 -8.97 -19.87
C PHE A 250 7.38 -7.86 -19.71
N ARG A 251 7.68 -7.15 -20.80
CA ARG A 251 8.49 -5.93 -20.76
C ARG A 251 7.57 -4.71 -20.66
N ILE A 252 7.84 -3.82 -19.71
CA ILE A 252 7.11 -2.56 -19.55
C ILE A 252 7.43 -1.65 -20.75
N TRP A 253 6.45 -1.44 -21.63
CA TRP A 253 6.60 -0.65 -22.86
C TRP A 253 6.31 0.84 -22.66
N GLY A 254 5.52 1.19 -21.63
CA GLY A 254 5.11 2.56 -21.31
C GLY A 254 4.74 2.71 -19.85
N LYS A 255 4.62 3.96 -19.38
CA LYS A 255 4.17 4.33 -18.04
C LYS A 255 3.30 5.58 -18.14
N ASN A 256 2.06 5.49 -17.68
CA ASN A 256 1.10 6.60 -17.69
C ASN A 256 0.87 7.04 -16.24
N LYS A 257 0.94 8.35 -15.93
CA LYS A 257 0.61 8.87 -14.57
C LYS A 257 -0.89 8.77 -14.29
N GLN A 258 -1.71 8.97 -15.32
CA GLN A 258 -3.17 8.86 -15.30
C GLN A 258 -3.69 8.43 -16.68
N GLY A 259 -4.92 7.94 -16.74
CA GLY A 259 -5.61 7.59 -17.98
C GLY A 259 -7.03 7.14 -17.70
N LYS A 260 -7.91 7.19 -18.71
CA LYS A 260 -9.26 6.64 -18.60
C LYS A 260 -9.19 5.11 -18.56
N MET A 261 -9.90 4.48 -17.63
CA MET A 261 -10.02 3.01 -17.59
C MET A 261 -10.97 2.54 -18.69
N SER A 262 -10.41 2.26 -19.87
CA SER A 262 -11.05 1.52 -20.96
C SER A 262 -10.41 0.13 -21.07
N GLY A 263 -11.21 -0.92 -20.94
CA GLY A 263 -10.84 -2.30 -21.30
C GLY A 263 -11.40 -2.70 -22.65
#